data_AF-A0A9Q4ADM9-F1
#
_entry.id   AF-A0A9Q4ADM9-F1
#
_cell.length_a   1.000
_cell.length_b   1.000
_cell.length_c   1.000
_cell.angle_alpha   90.00
_cell.angle_beta   90.00
_cell.angle_gamma   90.00
#
_symmetry.space_group_name_H-M   'P 1'
#
loop_
_entity.id
_entity.type
_entity.pdbx_description
1 polymer ?
#
loop_
_entity_poly.entity_id
_entity_poly.type
_entity_poly.pdbx_seq_one_letter_code
_entity_poly.pdbx_strand_id
1 'polypeptide(L)' 'MFELLTSLIPFLFQKYDDYEICCLVHPENIASKSLMNKLNFVKEEYIEKWNSYVYVKYNYSDK' A
#
# COMPACT_ATOMS: atom_id res chain seq x y z
N MET A 1 -13.40 -4.58 -1.76
CA MET A 1 -12.06 -4.24 -1.21
C MET A 1 -11.49 -2.96 -1.81
N PHE A 2 -11.40 -2.83 -3.15
CA PHE A 2 -10.92 -1.60 -3.79
C PHE A 2 -11.67 -0.35 -3.33
N GLU A 3 -12.99 -0.31 -3.45
CA GLU A 3 -13.82 0.83 -3.03
C GLU A 3 -13.60 1.24 -1.56
N LEU A 4 -13.55 0.24 -0.67
CA LEU A 4 -13.29 0.47 0.76
C LEU A 4 -11.93 1.14 0.99
N LEU A 5 -10.88 0.63 0.35
CA LEU A 5 -9.53 1.17 0.49
C LEU A 5 -9.39 2.55 -0.16
N THR A 6 -10.06 2.79 -1.29
CA THR A 6 -10.11 4.11 -1.94
C THR A 6 -10.70 5.18 -1.02
N SER A 7 -11.65 4.83 -0.15
CA SER A 7 -12.21 5.75 0.84
C SER A 7 -11.39 5.83 2.12
N LEU A 8 -10.83 4.71 2.58
CA LEU A 8 -10.09 4.63 3.84
C LEU A 8 -8.72 5.32 3.75
N ILE A 9 -7.99 5.14 2.66
CA ILE A 9 -6.62 5.67 2.51
C ILE A 9 -6.58 7.20 2.66
N PRO A 10 -7.42 7.99 1.96
CA PRO A 10 -7.46 9.44 2.14
C PRO A 10 -7.82 9.83 3.58
N PHE A 11 -8.75 9.12 4.21
CA PHE A 11 -9.13 9.36 5.60
C PHE A 11 -7.95 9.12 6.56
N LEU A 12 -7.17 8.05 6.34
CA LEU A 12 -5.98 7.78 7.15
C LEU A 12 -4.92 8.87 6.98
N PHE A 13 -4.65 9.33 5.75
CA PHE A 13 -3.70 10.41 5.51
C PHE A 13 -4.19 11.77 6.00
N GLN A 14 -5.51 12.01 6.08
CA GLN A 14 -6.04 13.22 6.72
C GLN A 14 -5.77 13.21 8.24
N LYS A 15 -5.77 12.03 8.86
CA LYS A 15 -5.61 11.88 10.32
C LYS A 15 -4.14 11.70 10.74
N TYR A 16 -3.33 11.13 9.86
CA TYR A 16 -1.93 10.78 10.07
C TYR A 16 -1.13 11.20 8.82
N ASP A 17 -0.95 12.50 8.65
CA ASP A 17 -0.35 13.12 7.47
C ASP A 17 1.14 12.84 7.32
N ASP A 18 1.87 12.73 8.43
CA ASP A 18 3.31 12.44 8.49
C ASP A 18 3.67 10.95 8.32
N TYR A 19 2.68 10.08 8.07
CA TYR A 19 2.88 8.64 8.03
C TYR A 19 2.70 8.07 6.62
N GLU A 20 3.37 6.96 6.36
CA GLU A 20 3.16 6.12 5.17
C GLU A 20 2.30 4.90 5.50
N ILE A 21 1.67 4.33 4.47
CA ILE A 21 0.95 3.07 4.57
C ILE A 21 1.79 1.97 3.94
N CYS A 22 2.17 0.98 4.74
CA CYS A 22 2.91 -0.20 4.30
C CYS A 22 2.01 -1.43 4.22
N CYS A 23 2.14 -2.19 3.14
CA CYS A 23 1.40 -3.43 2.89
C CYS A 23 2.38 -4.56 2.54
N LEU A 24 2.20 -5.72 3.17
CA LEU A 24 2.95 -6.93 2.87
C LEU A 24 2.09 -7.85 2.01
N VAL A 25 2.61 -8.25 0.85
CA VAL A 25 1.88 -9.08 -0.10
C VAL A 25 2.71 -10.31 -0.47
N HIS A 26 2.18 -11.50 -0.17
CA HIS A 26 2.79 -12.77 -0.56
C HIS A 26 3.04 -12.83 -2.08
N PRO A 27 4.18 -13.37 -2.55
CA PRO A 27 4.54 -13.40 -3.98
C PRO A 27 3.49 -14.00 -4.89
N GLU A 28 2.75 -15.00 -4.42
CA GLU A 28 1.73 -15.70 -5.20
C GLU A 28 0.36 -15.00 -5.18
N ASN A 29 0.16 -13.97 -4.37
CA ASN A 29 -1.12 -13.28 -4.26
C ASN A 29 -1.32 -12.26 -5.39
N ILE A 30 -1.64 -12.76 -6.58
CA ILE A 30 -1.82 -11.97 -7.81
C ILE A 30 -2.91 -10.91 -7.66
N ALA A 31 -4.01 -11.24 -6.96
CA ALA A 31 -5.12 -10.32 -6.73
C ALA A 31 -4.69 -9.10 -5.90
N SER A 32 -3.94 -9.32 -4.82
CA SER A 32 -3.48 -8.23 -3.96
C SER A 32 -2.41 -7.39 -4.65
N LYS A 33 -1.47 -8.01 -5.39
CA LYS A 33 -0.49 -7.26 -6.21
C LYS A 33 -1.19 -6.35 -7.22
N SER A 34 -2.23 -6.85 -7.89
CA SER A 34 -3.04 -6.06 -8.83
C SER A 34 -3.79 -4.93 -8.13
N LEU A 35 -4.31 -5.18 -6.93
CA LEU A 35 -4.99 -4.17 -6.11
C LEU A 35 -4.03 -3.06 -5.68
N MET A 36 -2.82 -3.40 -5.22
CA MET A 36 -1.79 -2.43 -4.84
C MET A 36 -1.45 -1.49 -6.01
N ASN A 37 -1.27 -2.06 -7.21
CA ASN A 37 -1.03 -1.27 -8.42
C ASN A 37 -2.20 -0.33 -8.74
N LYS A 38 -3.46 -0.80 -8.64
CA LYS A 38 -4.66 0.02 -8.87
C LYS A 38 -4.80 1.16 -7.85
N LEU A 39 -4.32 0.96 -6.63
CA LEU A 39 -4.34 1.95 -5.56
C LEU A 39 -3.10 2.86 -5.56
N ASN A 40 -2.23 2.78 -6.57
CA ASN A 40 -0.99 3.54 -6.68
C ASN A 40 -0.09 3.38 -5.44
N PHE A 41 0.08 2.15 -4.96
CA PHE A 41 1.17 1.80 -4.06
C PHE A 41 2.43 1.50 -4.90
N VAL A 42 3.59 1.87 -4.38
CA VAL A 42 4.89 1.59 -4.97
C VAL A 42 5.43 0.31 -4.36
N LYS A 43 5.88 -0.62 -5.20
CA LYS A 43 6.59 -1.81 -4.75
C LYS A 43 8.04 -1.45 -4.46
N GLU A 44 8.52 -1.68 -3.24
CA GLU A 44 9.87 -1.28 -2.84
C GLU A 44 10.83 -2.47 -2.74
N GLU A 45 10.57 -3.39 -1.82
CA GLU A 45 11.47 -4.52 -1.57
C GLU A 45 10.74 -5.86 -1.38
N TYR A 46 11.54 -6.91 -1.26
CA TYR A 46 11.07 -8.24 -0.87
C TYR A 46 11.74 -8.62 0.45
N ILE A 47 10.92 -8.92 1.45
CA ILE A 47 11.39 -9.35 2.77
C ILE A 47 11.35 -10.87 2.84
N GLU A 48 12.52 -11.51 2.75
CA GLU A 48 12.66 -12.97 2.78
C GLU A 48 12.06 -13.59 4.04
N LYS A 49 12.31 -12.98 5.21
CA LYS A 49 11.81 -13.44 6.52
C LYS A 49 10.29 -13.61 6.55
N TRP A 50 9.57 -12.83 5.75
CA TRP A 50 8.10 -12.82 5.71
C TRP A 50 7.54 -13.36 4.40
N ASN A 51 8.41 -13.81 3.49
CA ASN A 51 8.05 -14.23 2.15
C ASN A 51 7.02 -13.27 1.53
N SER A 52 7.34 -11.97 1.53
CA SER A 52 6.39 -10.91 1.18
C SER A 52 7.07 -9.74 0.47
N TYR A 53 6.39 -9.20 -0.54
CA TYR A 53 6.73 -7.91 -1.14
C TYR A 53 6.17 -6.77 -0.31
N VAL A 54 6.96 -5.73 -0.11
CA VAL A 54 6.56 -4.48 0.53
C VAL A 54 6.00 -3.53 -0.53
N TYR A 55 4.81 -3.02 -0.25
CA TYR A 55 4.14 -1.99 -1.02
C TYR A 55 3.93 -0.78 -0.11
N VAL A 56 4.40 0.38 -0.53
CA VAL A 56 4.33 1.63 0.25
C VAL A 56 3.46 2.65 -0.49
N LYS A 57 2.66 3.39 0.27
CA LYS A 57 1.95 4.57 -0.23
C LYS A 57 2.25 5.75 0.67
N TYR A 58 2.64 6.84 0.03
CA TYR A 58 2.95 8.11 0.65
C TYR A 58 1.74 9.04 0.60
N ASN A 59 1.63 9.93 1.58
CA ASN A 59 0.74 11.07 1.48
C ASN A 59 1.31 12.04 0.43
N TYR A 60 0.58 12.30 -0.66
CA TYR A 60 1.06 13.16 -1.75
C TYR A 60 0.99 14.66 -1.40
N SER A 61 0.68 15.00 -0.16
CA SER A 61 0.64 16.38 0.35
C SER A 61 2.02 17.06 0.38
N ASP A 62 3.12 16.29 0.25
CA ASP A 62 4.50 16.80 0.31
C ASP A 62 5.41 16.27 -0.82
N LYS A 63 5.08 16.63 -2.07
CA LYS A 63 6.09 16.78 -3.15
C LYS A 63 5.80 18.00 -4.01
#